data_AF-A0AAU4BUP4-F1
#
_entry.id   AF-A0AAU4BUP4-F1
#
_cell.length_a   1.000
_cell.length_b   1.000
_cell.length_c   1.000
_cell.angle_alpha   90.00
_cell.angle_beta   90.00
_cell.angle_gamma   90.00
#
_symmetry.space_group_name_H-M   'P 1'
#
loop_
_entity.id
_entity.type
_entity.pdbx_description
1 polymer ?
#
loop_
_entity_poly.entity_id
_entity_poly.type
_entity_poly.pdbx_seq_one_letter_code
_entity_poly.pdbx_strand_id
1 'polypeptide(L)'
;MFDPFAAPATGLTGPGAVSTARILALTALDEHSENSLVVVPRPDATVLFGLGEDELLDDDTAGLFIPGNLDAALAYLETELAIRRNSGATQGRRLLLVADCTAEAERITTLLGRHPGGLSAVLLGAWTGDQATIDDEGLVDAPPALTSALPARLPAISRVEARERLLAALARQRHNQKPAARRRTTPRRP
;
A
#
# COMPACT_ATOMS: atom_id res chain seq x y z
N MET A 1 4.44 16.00 -5.65
CA MET A 1 3.97 14.61 -5.58
C MET A 1 4.89 13.90 -4.61
N PHE A 2 4.35 13.28 -3.56
CA PHE A 2 5.15 12.67 -2.48
C PHE A 2 5.20 11.16 -2.67
N ASP A 3 6.28 10.52 -2.21
CA ASP A 3 6.52 9.09 -2.40
C ASP A 3 6.13 8.32 -1.12
N PRO A 4 5.07 7.47 -1.12
CA PRO A 4 4.62 6.73 0.06
C PRO A 4 5.65 5.70 0.57
N PHE A 5 6.71 5.46 -0.20
CA PHE A 5 7.80 4.54 0.13
C PHE A 5 9.08 5.26 0.59
N ALA A 6 9.05 6.60 0.73
CA ALA A 6 10.21 7.40 1.11
C ALA A 6 10.74 7.09 2.53
N ALA A 7 9.87 6.57 3.41
CA ALA A 7 10.22 6.11 4.74
C ALA A 7 9.94 4.60 4.89
N PRO A 8 10.72 3.86 5.70
CA PRO A 8 10.44 2.46 6.02
C PRO A 8 9.11 2.28 6.77
N ALA A 9 8.82 3.18 7.71
CA ALA A 9 7.55 3.23 8.42
C ALA A 9 7.09 4.68 8.54
N THR A 10 5.82 4.93 8.29
CA THR A 10 5.13 6.20 8.52
C THR A 10 3.97 5.92 9.47
N GLY A 11 4.18 6.16 10.76
CA GLY A 11 3.09 6.11 11.73
C GLY A 11 2.20 7.34 11.60
N LEU A 12 0.89 7.17 11.70
CA LEU A 12 -0.09 8.25 11.55
C LEU A 12 -1.03 8.28 12.75
N THR A 13 -1.18 9.45 13.35
CA THR A 13 -2.09 9.70 14.49
C THR A 13 -2.89 10.98 14.29
N GLY A 14 -3.92 11.18 15.11
CA GLY A 14 -4.79 12.36 15.03
C GLY A 14 -5.99 12.21 14.08
N PRO A 15 -6.88 13.22 14.05
CA PRO A 15 -8.13 13.16 13.28
C PRO A 15 -7.95 12.94 11.78
N GLY A 16 -6.89 13.48 11.19
CA GLY A 16 -6.58 13.36 9.76
C GLY A 16 -5.84 12.07 9.36
N ALA A 17 -5.48 11.21 10.31
CA ALA A 17 -4.63 10.03 10.06
C ALA A 17 -5.22 9.07 9.04
N VAL A 18 -6.50 8.71 9.20
CA VAL A 18 -7.19 7.77 8.30
C VAL A 18 -7.33 8.36 6.89
N SER A 19 -7.61 9.66 6.79
CA SER A 19 -7.65 10.37 5.51
C SER A 19 -6.28 10.34 4.83
N THR A 20 -5.21 10.60 5.57
CA THR A 20 -3.84 10.55 5.07
C THR A 20 -3.43 9.15 4.62
N ALA A 21 -3.79 8.12 5.37
CA ALA A 21 -3.55 6.72 5.00
C ALA A 21 -4.24 6.36 3.66
N ARG A 22 -5.48 6.82 3.43
CA ARG A 22 -6.16 6.66 2.13
C ARG A 22 -5.36 7.28 1.00
N ILE A 23 -4.86 8.51 1.19
CA ILE A 23 -4.11 9.21 0.15
C ILE A 23 -2.81 8.48 -0.15
N LEU A 24 -2.03 8.11 0.87
CA LEU A 24 -0.77 7.36 0.68
C LEU A 24 -0.99 6.05 -0.07
N ALA A 25 -2.04 5.30 0.28
CA ALA A 25 -2.42 4.07 -0.40
C ALA A 25 -2.83 4.31 -1.86
N LEU A 26 -3.67 5.32 -2.12
CA LEU A 26 -4.12 5.68 -3.47
C LEU A 26 -2.96 6.20 -4.33
N THR A 27 -2.07 7.02 -3.78
CA THR A 27 -0.85 7.49 -4.45
C THR A 27 0.01 6.30 -4.90
N ALA A 28 0.22 5.29 -4.04
CA ALA A 28 0.92 4.07 -4.45
C ALA A 28 0.19 3.31 -5.57
N LEU A 29 -1.14 3.20 -5.49
CA LEU A 29 -1.96 2.49 -6.48
C LEU A 29 -2.12 3.23 -7.81
N ASP A 30 -2.04 4.56 -7.82
CA ASP A 30 -2.21 5.37 -9.02
C ASP A 30 -0.88 5.62 -9.72
N GLU A 31 0.12 6.05 -8.96
CA GLU A 31 1.37 6.58 -9.50
C GLU A 31 2.46 5.51 -9.59
N HIS A 32 2.33 4.43 -8.81
CA HIS A 32 3.31 3.35 -8.70
C HIS A 32 2.73 1.97 -9.05
N SER A 33 1.58 1.91 -9.73
CA SER A 33 0.87 0.64 -10.01
C SER A 33 1.70 -0.43 -10.72
N GLU A 34 2.61 -0.04 -11.61
CA GLU A 34 3.38 -0.99 -12.40
C GLU A 34 4.52 -1.63 -11.60
N ASN A 35 5.05 -0.92 -10.60
CA ASN A 35 6.25 -1.28 -9.86
C ASN A 35 6.03 -1.40 -8.35
N SER A 36 4.78 -1.39 -7.88
CA SER A 36 4.45 -1.57 -6.48
C SER A 36 3.31 -2.56 -6.25
N LEU A 37 3.27 -3.10 -5.04
CA LEU A 37 2.17 -3.89 -4.51
C LEU A 37 1.76 -3.28 -3.18
N VAL A 38 0.52 -2.81 -3.12
CA VAL A 38 -0.09 -2.34 -1.88
C VAL A 38 -0.79 -3.51 -1.21
N VAL A 39 -0.45 -3.77 0.05
CA VAL A 39 -1.05 -4.83 0.87
C VAL A 39 -1.87 -4.15 1.96
N VAL A 40 -3.18 -4.41 1.96
CA VAL A 40 -4.12 -3.83 2.94
C VAL A 40 -4.94 -4.96 3.54
N PRO A 41 -4.81 -5.27 4.84
CA PRO A 41 -5.65 -6.29 5.47
C PRO A 41 -7.13 -5.96 5.31
N ARG A 42 -7.96 -7.00 5.20
CA ARG A 42 -9.40 -6.85 4.96
C ARG A 42 -10.11 -5.89 5.94
N PRO A 43 -9.89 -5.97 7.28
CA PRO A 43 -10.51 -5.02 8.21
C PRO A 43 -10.13 -3.56 7.90
N ASP A 44 -8.85 -3.32 7.56
CA ASP A 44 -8.34 -1.99 7.23
C ASP A 44 -8.90 -1.50 5.89
N ALA A 45 -9.04 -2.37 4.90
CA ALA A 45 -9.62 -2.04 3.60
C ALA A 45 -11.08 -1.58 3.74
N THR A 46 -11.85 -2.20 4.64
CA THR A 46 -13.22 -1.78 4.97
C THR A 46 -13.24 -0.41 5.66
N VAL A 47 -12.31 -0.13 6.58
CA VAL A 47 -12.22 1.18 7.26
C VAL A 47 -11.78 2.29 6.30
N LEU A 48 -10.75 2.02 5.49
CA LEU A 48 -10.13 2.98 4.58
C LEU A 48 -11.03 3.26 3.38
N PHE A 49 -11.61 2.24 2.76
CA PHE A 49 -12.29 2.37 1.48
C PHE A 49 -13.77 1.96 1.51
N GLY A 50 -14.27 1.41 2.62
CA GLY A 50 -15.67 0.99 2.70
C GLY A 50 -16.01 -0.15 1.74
N LEU A 51 -15.04 -1.02 1.43
CA LEU A 51 -15.25 -2.21 0.61
C LEU A 51 -16.12 -3.23 1.35
N GLY A 52 -17.16 -3.73 0.66
CA GLY A 52 -17.97 -4.87 1.10
C GLY A 52 -17.20 -6.19 1.00
N GLU A 53 -17.62 -7.22 1.75
CA GLU A 53 -16.95 -8.53 1.77
C GLU A 53 -16.88 -9.21 0.39
N ASP A 54 -17.86 -8.93 -0.46
CA ASP A 54 -18.00 -9.39 -1.84
C ASP A 54 -17.02 -8.69 -2.81
N GLU A 55 -16.70 -7.42 -2.55
CA GLU A 55 -15.71 -6.65 -3.34
C GLU A 55 -14.26 -7.03 -3.02
N LEU A 56 -14.04 -7.75 -1.92
CA LEU A 56 -12.72 -8.15 -1.41
C LEU A 56 -12.24 -9.51 -1.95
N LEU A 57 -12.97 -10.12 -2.90
CA LEU A 57 -12.72 -11.46 -3.44
C LEU A 57 -12.11 -11.46 -4.85
N ASP A 58 -11.99 -10.30 -5.52
CA ASP A 58 -11.42 -10.21 -6.87
C ASP A 58 -9.87 -10.20 -6.80
N ASP A 59 -9.28 -11.41 -6.86
CA ASP A 59 -7.84 -11.70 -6.77
C ASP A 59 -7.00 -11.22 -7.99
N ASP A 60 -7.65 -10.63 -9.00
CA ASP A 60 -7.05 -10.35 -10.32
C ASP A 60 -6.38 -8.97 -10.44
N THR A 61 -6.20 -8.23 -9.33
CA THR A 61 -5.64 -6.87 -9.40
C THR A 61 -4.15 -6.82 -9.10
N ALA A 62 -3.33 -6.69 -10.14
CA ALA A 62 -1.88 -6.76 -9.94
C ALA A 62 -1.27 -5.70 -9.00
N GLY A 63 -1.90 -4.55 -8.71
CA GLY A 63 -1.33 -3.53 -7.82
C GLY A 63 -1.78 -3.60 -6.35
N LEU A 64 -2.79 -4.42 -6.01
CA LEU A 64 -3.42 -4.45 -4.69
C LEU A 64 -3.63 -5.90 -4.23
N PHE A 65 -3.23 -6.19 -3.00
CA PHE A 65 -3.49 -7.47 -2.34
C PHE A 65 -4.22 -7.25 -1.01
N ILE A 66 -5.34 -7.94 -0.80
CA ILE A 66 -6.20 -7.79 0.38
C ILE A 66 -6.32 -9.11 1.15
N PRO A 67 -5.31 -9.43 1.99
CA PRO A 67 -5.35 -10.62 2.85
C PRO A 67 -6.43 -10.51 3.93
N GLY A 68 -6.90 -11.65 4.45
CA GLY A 68 -8.03 -11.72 5.37
C GLY A 68 -7.83 -10.97 6.71
N ASN A 69 -6.58 -10.82 7.16
CA ASN A 69 -6.23 -10.10 8.39
C ASN A 69 -4.74 -9.67 8.34
N LEU A 70 -4.29 -8.94 9.38
CA LEU A 70 -2.92 -8.43 9.47
C LEU A 70 -1.89 -9.56 9.57
N ASP A 71 -2.16 -10.62 10.32
CA ASP A 71 -1.25 -11.78 10.42
C ASP A 71 -0.97 -12.41 9.05
N ALA A 72 -2.02 -12.65 8.25
CA ALA A 72 -1.90 -13.17 6.89
C ALA A 72 -1.15 -12.20 5.96
N ALA A 73 -1.35 -10.88 6.13
CA ALA A 73 -0.59 -9.87 5.40
C ALA A 73 0.91 -9.95 5.70
N LEU A 74 1.27 -10.04 6.99
CA LEU A 74 2.65 -10.12 7.43
C LEU A 74 3.31 -11.43 7.00
N ALA A 75 2.60 -12.56 7.10
CA ALA A 75 3.10 -13.85 6.63
C ALA A 75 3.40 -13.86 5.12
N TYR A 76 2.53 -13.23 4.32
CA TYR A 76 2.76 -13.04 2.89
C TYR A 76 4.01 -12.19 2.63
N LEU A 77 4.11 -11.03 3.28
CA LEU A 77 5.25 -10.11 3.11
C LEU A 77 6.57 -10.76 3.54
N GLU A 78 6.59 -11.48 4.66
CA GLU A 78 7.74 -12.25 5.13
C GLU A 78 8.21 -13.27 4.10
N THR A 79 7.27 -14.01 3.51
CA THR A 79 7.56 -15.01 2.47
C THR A 79 8.15 -14.35 1.23
N GLU A 80 7.51 -13.30 0.73
CA GLU A 80 7.97 -12.56 -0.45
C GLU A 80 9.38 -11.96 -0.23
N LEU A 81 9.62 -11.34 0.92
CA LEU A 81 10.92 -10.77 1.28
C LEU A 81 12.00 -11.84 1.47
N ALA A 82 11.66 -13.01 2.02
CA ALA A 82 12.57 -14.14 2.14
C ALA A 82 12.96 -14.71 0.76
N ILE A 83 12.00 -14.83 -0.17
CA ILE A 83 12.25 -15.28 -1.54
C ILE A 83 13.21 -14.31 -2.25
N ARG A 84 12.98 -13.00 -2.16
CA ARG A 84 13.86 -11.99 -2.76
C ARG A 84 15.29 -12.06 -2.22
N ARG A 85 15.42 -12.19 -0.89
CA ARG A 85 16.72 -12.33 -0.23
C ARG A 85 17.48 -13.58 -0.71
N ASN A 86 16.78 -14.71 -0.82
CA ASN A 86 17.40 -15.99 -1.19
C ASN A 86 17.73 -16.09 -2.68
N SER A 87 16.93 -15.46 -3.54
CA SER A 87 17.15 -15.45 -5.00
C SER A 87 18.19 -14.41 -5.44
N GLY A 88 18.55 -13.45 -4.57
CA GLY A 88 19.39 -12.31 -4.94
C GLY A 88 18.68 -11.33 -5.90
N ALA A 89 17.38 -11.49 -6.11
CA ALA A 89 16.60 -10.62 -6.97
C ALA A 89 16.49 -9.22 -6.32
N THR A 90 17.21 -8.26 -6.89
CA THR A 90 17.11 -6.84 -6.55
C THR A 90 15.97 -6.13 -7.28
N GLN A 91 15.34 -6.84 -8.23
CA GLN A 91 14.27 -6.35 -9.10
C GLN A 91 12.95 -6.99 -8.65
N GLY A 92 12.17 -6.26 -7.87
CA GLY A 92 10.84 -6.68 -7.42
C GLY A 92 9.97 -5.46 -7.16
N ARG A 93 8.65 -5.66 -7.11
CA ARG A 93 7.72 -4.55 -6.80
C ARG A 93 8.01 -3.99 -5.42
N ARG A 94 8.00 -2.66 -5.28
CA ARG A 94 8.03 -1.98 -3.98
C ARG A 94 6.81 -2.44 -3.18
N LEU A 95 7.02 -2.93 -1.97
CA LEU A 95 5.95 -3.42 -1.12
C LEU A 95 5.51 -2.31 -0.18
N LEU A 96 4.20 -2.06 -0.10
CA LEU A 96 3.61 -1.11 0.85
C LEU A 96 2.57 -1.83 1.71
N LEU A 97 2.80 -1.91 3.01
CA LEU A 97 1.77 -2.31 3.97
C LEU A 97 0.98 -1.07 4.40
N VAL A 98 -0.35 -1.13 4.38
CA VAL A 98 -1.22 -0.11 5.00
C VAL A 98 -2.16 -0.80 5.97
N ALA A 99 -1.98 -0.56 7.27
CA ALA A 99 -2.72 -1.28 8.30
C ALA A 99 -2.81 -0.53 9.63
N ASP A 100 -3.84 -0.81 10.42
CA ASP A 100 -3.81 -0.63 11.87
C ASP A 100 -2.88 -1.68 12.50
N CYS A 101 -1.80 -1.23 13.14
CA CYS A 101 -0.76 -2.10 13.66
C CYS A 101 -0.93 -2.51 15.12
N THR A 102 -2.07 -2.22 15.75
CA THR A 102 -2.27 -2.37 17.20
C THR A 102 -1.89 -3.76 17.74
N ALA A 103 -2.09 -4.82 16.96
CA ALA A 103 -1.76 -6.19 17.37
C ALA A 103 -0.31 -6.63 17.05
N GLU A 104 0.36 -6.01 16.07
CA GLU A 104 1.57 -6.59 15.43
C GLU A 104 2.73 -5.59 15.25
N ALA A 105 2.73 -4.48 16.01
CA ALA A 105 3.76 -3.43 15.88
C ALA A 105 5.20 -3.96 16.02
N GLU A 106 5.46 -4.88 16.94
CA GLU A 106 6.80 -5.47 17.11
C GLU A 106 7.22 -6.34 15.93
N ARG A 107 6.29 -7.11 15.35
CA ARG A 107 6.54 -7.94 14.17
C ARG A 107 6.84 -7.08 12.96
N ILE A 108 6.09 -6.00 12.75
CA ILE A 108 6.34 -5.01 11.69
C ILE A 108 7.74 -4.37 11.87
N THR A 109 8.08 -3.95 13.09
CA THR A 109 9.41 -3.39 13.41
C THR A 109 10.53 -4.37 13.06
N THR A 110 10.36 -5.64 13.44
CA THR A 110 11.32 -6.70 13.14
C THR A 110 11.45 -6.93 11.64
N LEU A 111 10.35 -6.93 10.89
CA LEU A 111 10.32 -7.12 9.44
C LEU A 111 11.07 -6.01 8.72
N LEU A 112 10.79 -4.74 9.06
CA LEU A 112 11.46 -3.57 8.50
C LEU A 112 12.96 -3.56 8.79
N GLY A 113 13.36 -3.92 10.02
CA GLY A 113 14.78 -4.00 10.40
C GLY A 113 15.55 -5.11 9.68
N ARG A 114 14.90 -6.26 9.42
CA ARG A 114 15.52 -7.39 8.70
C ARG A 114 15.63 -7.17 7.19
N HIS A 115 14.77 -6.31 6.62
CA HIS A 115 14.71 -6.05 5.18
C HIS A 115 14.74 -4.55 4.86
N PRO A 116 15.87 -3.85 5.11
CA PRO A 116 16.00 -2.44 4.78
C PRO A 116 15.69 -2.15 3.30
N GLY A 117 14.74 -1.27 3.04
CA GLY A 117 14.31 -0.90 1.68
C GLY A 117 13.47 -1.96 0.94
N GLY A 118 13.19 -3.12 1.56
CA GLY A 118 12.36 -4.17 0.97
C GLY A 118 10.86 -3.93 1.12
N LEU A 119 10.46 -3.21 2.17
CA LEU A 119 9.09 -2.91 2.55
C LEU A 119 9.01 -1.49 3.12
N SER A 120 7.95 -0.77 2.75
CA SER A 120 7.50 0.43 3.44
C SER A 120 6.16 0.15 4.11
N ALA A 121 5.86 0.86 5.19
CA ALA A 121 4.62 0.70 5.92
C ALA A 121 3.98 2.06 6.26
N VAL A 122 2.66 2.16 6.08
CA VAL A 122 1.82 3.25 6.57
C VAL A 122 0.96 2.67 7.69
N LEU A 123 1.20 3.14 8.91
CA LEU A 123 0.74 2.46 10.11
C LEU A 123 -0.22 3.36 10.89
N LEU A 124 -1.42 2.85 11.13
CA LEU A 124 -2.42 3.43 12.03
C LEU A 124 -2.36 2.71 13.38
N GLY A 125 -3.02 3.26 14.40
CA GLY A 125 -3.13 2.63 15.71
C GLY A 125 -1.87 2.79 16.56
N ALA A 126 -1.58 1.79 17.40
CA ALA A 126 -0.55 1.86 18.45
C ALA A 126 0.90 1.66 17.95
N TRP A 127 1.30 2.35 16.88
CA TRP A 127 2.70 2.35 16.43
C TRP A 127 3.60 3.05 17.47
N THR A 128 4.80 2.53 17.72
CA THR A 128 5.71 3.08 18.76
C THR A 128 6.95 3.75 18.21
N GLY A 129 7.17 3.69 16.88
CA GLY A 129 8.26 4.40 16.20
C GLY A 129 7.89 5.84 15.86
N ASP A 130 8.57 6.41 14.87
CA ASP A 130 8.26 7.76 14.38
C ASP A 130 6.81 7.86 13.88
N GLN A 131 6.11 8.89 14.33
CA GLN A 131 4.71 9.16 14.02
C GLN A 131 4.51 10.60 13.60
N ALA A 132 3.72 10.82 12.56
CA ALA A 132 3.18 12.13 12.21
C ALA A 132 1.77 12.27 12.77
N THR A 133 1.51 13.40 13.42
CA THR A 133 0.17 13.79 13.87
C THR A 133 -0.48 14.64 12.78
N ILE A 134 -1.69 14.27 12.38
CA ILE A 134 -2.46 14.94 11.33
C ILE A 134 -3.74 15.50 11.96
N ASP A 135 -3.94 16.81 11.85
CA ASP A 135 -5.18 17.45 12.31
C ASP A 135 -6.34 17.26 11.32
N ASP A 136 -7.52 17.80 11.67
CA ASP A 136 -8.73 17.76 10.86
C ASP A 136 -8.66 18.64 9.59
N GLU A 137 -7.77 19.63 9.56
CA GLU A 137 -7.47 20.44 8.38
C GLU A 137 -6.40 19.83 7.44
N GLY A 138 -5.81 18.70 7.84
CA GLY A 138 -4.78 17.97 7.11
C GLY A 138 -3.37 18.53 7.26
N LEU A 139 -3.13 19.40 8.24
CA LEU A 139 -1.79 19.87 8.59
C LEU A 139 -0.99 18.71 9.19
N VAL A 140 0.28 18.61 8.80
CA VAL A 140 1.16 17.53 9.21
C VAL A 140 2.18 18.08 10.22
N ASP A 141 2.11 17.58 11.44
CA ASP A 141 3.19 17.72 12.44
C ASP A 141 3.96 16.40 12.51
N ALA A 142 5.22 16.41 12.07
CA ALA A 142 6.01 15.20 11.89
C ALA A 142 7.44 15.38 12.42
N PRO A 143 8.03 14.33 13.01
CA PRO A 143 9.44 14.35 13.37
C PRO A 143 10.32 14.45 12.11
N PRO A 144 11.59 14.86 12.24
CA PRO A 144 12.48 15.06 11.10
C PRO A 144 12.61 13.84 10.17
N ALA A 145 12.53 12.63 10.73
CA ALA A 145 12.59 11.37 9.97
C ALA A 145 11.43 11.19 8.97
N LEU A 146 10.28 11.81 9.24
CA LEU A 146 9.07 11.73 8.39
C LEU A 146 8.82 13.01 7.59
N THR A 147 9.45 14.13 7.96
CA THR A 147 9.26 15.43 7.29
C THR A 147 9.68 15.39 5.81
N SER A 148 10.63 14.54 5.44
CA SER A 148 11.02 14.33 4.03
C SER A 148 10.06 13.42 3.25
N ALA A 149 9.25 12.62 3.95
CA ALA A 149 8.32 11.66 3.34
C ALA A 149 6.89 12.20 3.22
N LEU A 150 6.51 13.15 4.08
CA LEU A 150 5.19 13.76 4.10
C LEU A 150 5.26 15.25 3.74
N PRO A 151 4.32 15.76 2.90
CA PRO A 151 4.20 17.20 2.71
C PRO A 151 3.68 17.86 3.99
N ALA A 152 3.92 19.16 4.14
CA ALA A 152 3.45 19.93 5.31
C ALA A 152 1.92 19.93 5.47
N ARG A 153 1.18 19.67 4.38
CA ARG A 153 -0.27 19.56 4.39
C ARG A 153 -0.74 18.55 3.36
N LEU A 154 -1.73 17.74 3.74
CA LEU A 154 -2.42 16.81 2.86
C LEU A 154 -3.89 17.21 2.74
N PRO A 155 -4.53 17.02 1.57
CA PRO A 155 -5.96 17.23 1.46
C PRO A 155 -6.71 16.23 2.34
N ALA A 156 -7.91 16.58 2.79
CA ALA A 156 -8.82 15.59 3.36
C ALA A 156 -9.54 14.86 2.23
N ILE A 157 -9.68 13.53 2.33
CA ILE A 157 -10.47 12.71 1.41
C ILE A 157 -11.49 11.88 2.20
N SER A 158 -12.73 11.91 1.73
CA SER A 158 -13.80 11.11 2.31
C SER A 158 -13.61 9.62 1.99
N ARG A 159 -14.22 8.74 2.79
CA ARG A 159 -14.23 7.30 2.51
C ARG A 159 -14.86 6.97 1.15
N VAL A 160 -15.94 7.67 0.79
CA VAL A 160 -16.66 7.46 -0.48
C VAL A 160 -15.78 7.83 -1.66
N GLU A 161 -15.17 9.01 -1.60
CA GLU A 161 -14.25 9.48 -2.65
C GLU A 161 -13.03 8.58 -2.77
N ALA A 162 -12.47 8.11 -1.65
CA ALA A 162 -11.36 7.16 -1.66
C ALA A 162 -11.75 5.83 -2.31
N ARG A 163 -12.98 5.34 -2.09
CA ARG A 163 -13.50 4.13 -2.75
C ARG A 163 -13.62 4.32 -4.26
N GLU A 164 -14.20 5.43 -4.70
CA GLU A 164 -14.37 5.73 -6.13
C GLU A 164 -13.01 5.82 -6.84
N ARG A 165 -12.05 6.49 -6.22
CA ARG A 165 -10.66 6.57 -6.73
C ARG A 165 -9.99 5.22 -6.76
N LEU A 166 -10.16 4.40 -5.72
CA LEU A 166 -9.65 3.03 -5.68
C LEU A 166 -10.20 2.22 -6.85
N LEU A 167 -11.52 2.16 -7.02
CA LEU A 167 -12.14 1.39 -8.11
C LEU A 167 -11.68 1.89 -9.49
N ALA A 168 -11.54 3.20 -9.66
CA ALA A 168 -11.00 3.78 -10.89
C ALA A 168 -9.54 3.37 -11.14
N ALA A 169 -8.70 3.32 -10.10
CA ALA A 169 -7.32 2.85 -10.18
C ALA A 169 -7.26 1.38 -10.60
N LEU A 170 -8.03 0.50 -9.95
CA LEU A 170 -8.07 -0.93 -10.26
C LEU A 170 -8.59 -1.18 -11.67
N ALA A 171 -9.61 -0.45 -12.13
CA ALA A 171 -10.13 -0.55 -13.48
C ALA A 171 -9.07 -0.18 -14.55
N ARG A 172 -8.27 0.88 -14.31
CA ARG A 172 -7.15 1.26 -15.18
C ARG A 172 -6.08 0.16 -15.23
N GLN A 173 -5.71 -0.40 -14.07
CA GLN A 173 -4.71 -1.47 -13.99
C GLN A 173 -5.16 -2.73 -14.76
N ARG A 174 -6.43 -3.13 -14.62
CA ARG A 174 -7.02 -4.26 -15.38
C ARG A 174 -7.00 -4.01 -16.89
N HIS A 175 -7.24 -2.76 -17.32
CA HIS A 175 -7.15 -2.40 -18.74
C HIS A 175 -5.71 -2.55 -19.27
N ASN A 176 -4.72 -2.09 -18.51
CA ASN A 176 -3.31 -2.15 -18.91
C ASN A 176 -2.73 -3.57 -18.88
N GLN A 177 -3.27 -4.46 -18.05
CA GLN A 177 -2.84 -5.87 -17.96
C GLN A 177 -3.36 -6.75 -19.10
N LYS A 178 -4.38 -6.32 -19.84
CA LYS A 178 -4.95 -7.13 -20.93
C LYS A 178 -3.89 -7.28 -22.04
N PRO A 179 -3.43 -8.50 -22.36
CA PRO A 179 -2.33 -8.68 -23.31
C PRO A 179 -2.71 -8.13 -24.68
N ALA A 180 -1.76 -7.44 -25.32
CA ALA A 180 -1.82 -7.18 -26.76
C ALA A 180 -2.19 -8.49 -27.48
N ALA A 181 -3.33 -8.47 -28.19
CA ALA A 181 -3.89 -9.64 -28.84
C ALA A 181 -2.79 -10.40 -29.61
N ARG A 182 -2.66 -11.70 -29.32
CA ARG A 182 -1.81 -12.66 -30.03
C ARG A 182 -1.71 -12.30 -31.51
N ARG A 183 -0.56 -11.76 -31.91
CA ARG A 183 -0.21 -11.55 -33.32
C ARG A 183 -0.08 -12.93 -33.94
N ARG A 184 -1.16 -13.38 -34.59
CA ARG A 184 -1.28 -14.68 -35.27
C ARG A 184 -0.41 -14.64 -36.52
N THR A 185 0.90 -14.81 -36.36
CA THR A 185 1.83 -14.98 -37.48
C THR A 185 1.92 -16.46 -37.83
N THR A 186 1.30 -16.86 -38.94
CA THR A 186 1.90 -17.73 -39.96
C THR A 186 0.93 -17.86 -41.14
N PRO A 187 1.25 -17.31 -42.33
CA PRO A 187 0.67 -17.80 -43.57
C PRO A 187 1.36 -19.11 -43.96
N ARG A 188 0.52 -20.07 -44.31
CA ARG A 188 0.81 -21.46 -44.71
C ARG A 188 1.45 -21.48 -46.11
N ARG A 189 2.50 -22.29 -46.32
CA ARG A 189 3.01 -22.76 -47.62
C ARG A 189 3.87 -24.02 -47.45
N PRO A 190 4.12 -24.83 -48.50
CA PRO A 190 3.66 -24.72 -49.90
C PRO A 190 2.36 -25.47 -50.19
#